data_AF-A0A060C9S2-F1
#
_entry.id   AF-A0A060C9S2-F1
#
_cell.length_a   1.000
_cell.length_b   1.000
_cell.length_c   1.000
_cell.angle_alpha   90.00
_cell.angle_beta   90.00
_cell.angle_gamma   90.00
#
_symmetry.space_group_name_H-M   'P 1'
#
loop_
_entity.id
_entity.type
_entity.pdbx_description
1 polymer ?
#
loop_
_entity_poly.entity_id
_entity_poly.type
_entity_poly.pdbx_seq_one_letter_code
_entity_poly.pdbx_strand_id
1 'polypeptide(L)'
;SFFRKYMDRVDLSLGKDQYAGVPTDKRVENFARVMDNFLVETYFQFGRYLLICSSQPGGQPANLQGIWNDKLFPSWDSKYTCNINLEMNYWPSEVTNLSRTE
;
A
#
# COMPACT_ATOMS: atom_id res chain seq x y z
N SER A 1 -10.45 -14.35 8.73
CA SER A 1 -9.91 -14.70 7.39
C SER A 1 -8.40 -14.56 7.41
N PHE A 2 -7.69 -15.11 6.43
CA PHE A 2 -6.23 -14.95 6.26
C PHE A 2 -5.81 -13.48 6.30
N PHE A 3 -6.46 -12.65 5.48
CA PHE A 3 -6.19 -11.21 5.36
C PHE A 3 -6.24 -10.45 6.69
N ARG A 4 -7.31 -10.62 7.49
CA ARG A 4 -7.46 -9.95 8.80
C ARG A 4 -6.32 -10.27 9.77
N LYS A 5 -5.74 -11.47 9.73
CA LYS A 5 -4.61 -11.86 10.61
C LYS A 5 -3.37 -10.99 10.41
N TYR A 6 -3.23 -10.31 9.27
CA TYR A 6 -2.13 -9.40 8.95
C TYR A 6 -2.55 -7.95 9.05
N MET A 7 -3.72 -7.62 8.49
CA MET A 7 -4.20 -6.25 8.46
C MET A 7 -4.44 -5.70 9.87
N ASP A 8 -5.09 -6.47 10.74
CA ASP A 8 -5.52 -6.03 12.08
C ASP A 8 -4.35 -5.92 13.10
N ARG A 9 -3.10 -6.17 12.70
CA ARG A 9 -1.92 -6.11 13.58
C ARG A 9 -1.46 -4.70 13.92
N VAL A 10 -1.80 -3.72 13.08
CA VAL A 10 -1.40 -2.33 13.25
C VAL A 10 -2.61 -1.46 13.00
N ASP A 11 -2.89 -0.64 14.00
CA ASP A 11 -3.88 0.42 13.94
C ASP A 11 -3.15 1.76 14.00
N LEU A 12 -3.56 2.69 13.16
CA LEU A 12 -3.10 4.07 13.16
C LEU A 12 -4.36 4.92 13.20
N SER A 13 -4.50 5.80 14.19
CA SER A 13 -5.60 6.75 14.22
C SER A 13 -5.03 8.17 14.30
N LEU A 14 -5.33 8.98 13.28
CA LEU A 14 -4.87 10.38 13.21
C LEU A 14 -6.00 11.40 13.43
N GLY A 15 -7.16 10.91 13.88
CA GLY A 15 -8.34 11.71 14.20
C GLY A 15 -9.59 11.19 13.51
N LYS A 16 -10.71 11.90 13.70
CA LYS A 16 -11.99 11.56 13.07
C LYS A 16 -11.95 11.86 11.58
N ASP A 17 -12.71 11.08 10.80
CA ASP A 17 -12.94 11.39 9.40
C ASP A 17 -13.83 12.64 9.25
N GLN A 18 -13.19 13.78 8.97
CA GLN A 18 -13.88 15.06 8.75
C GLN A 18 -14.60 15.10 7.38
N TYR A 19 -14.30 14.17 6.48
CA TYR A 19 -14.75 14.16 5.10
C TYR A 19 -15.45 12.84 4.71
N ALA A 20 -16.13 12.18 5.67
CA ALA A 20 -16.75 10.86 5.51
C ALA A 20 -17.79 10.72 4.37
N GLY A 21 -18.24 11.82 3.76
CA GLY A 21 -19.12 11.83 2.58
C GLY A 21 -18.44 12.22 1.27
N VAL A 22 -17.13 12.50 1.29
CA VAL A 22 -16.37 12.93 0.11
C VAL A 22 -15.64 11.73 -0.49
N PRO A 23 -15.83 11.43 -1.79
CA PRO A 23 -15.09 10.36 -2.48
C PRO A 23 -13.56 10.53 -2.41
N THR A 24 -12.83 9.41 -2.34
CA THR A 24 -11.37 9.41 -2.17
C THR A 24 -10.62 10.19 -3.26
N ASP A 25 -11.08 10.13 -4.52
CA ASP A 25 -10.50 10.90 -5.63
C ASP A 25 -10.57 12.42 -5.37
N LYS A 26 -11.71 12.90 -4.83
CA LYS A 26 -11.88 14.30 -4.44
C LYS A 26 -11.08 14.68 -3.20
N ARG A 27 -10.86 13.76 -2.27
CA ARG A 27 -9.99 13.99 -1.11
C ARG A 27 -8.53 14.14 -1.56
N VAL A 28 -8.04 13.28 -2.45
CA VAL A 28 -6.69 13.36 -3.02
C VAL A 28 -6.50 14.65 -3.81
N GLU A 29 -7.46 15.04 -4.66
CA GLU A 29 -7.42 16.29 -5.44
C GLU A 29 -7.26 17.53 -4.53
N ASN A 30 -7.88 17.53 -3.36
CA ASN A 30 -7.87 18.66 -2.43
C ASN A 30 -6.81 18.58 -1.32
N PHE A 31 -6.06 17.48 -1.21
CA PHE A 31 -5.18 17.20 -0.08
C PHE A 31 -4.14 18.32 0.17
N ALA A 32 -3.64 18.97 -0.88
CA ALA A 32 -2.69 20.08 -0.74
C ALA A 32 -3.31 21.37 -0.13
N ARG A 33 -4.64 21.46 -0.08
CA ARG A 33 -5.39 22.64 0.37
C ARG A 33 -6.06 22.45 1.72
N VAL A 34 -6.25 21.21 2.16
CA VAL A 34 -6.97 20.87 3.39
C VAL A 34 -6.18 19.89 4.23
N MET A 35 -6.32 19.96 5.55
CA MET A 35 -5.72 18.96 6.45
C MET A 35 -6.66 17.76 6.55
N ASP A 36 -6.34 16.70 5.81
CA ASP A 36 -7.09 15.44 5.82
C ASP A 36 -6.28 14.30 6.45
N ASN A 37 -6.20 14.29 7.78
CA ASN A 37 -5.47 13.29 8.55
C ASN A 37 -6.00 11.86 8.33
N PHE A 38 -7.30 11.72 8.10
CA PHE A 38 -7.91 10.41 7.86
C PHE A 38 -7.50 9.85 6.49
N LEU A 39 -7.27 10.70 5.48
CA LEU A 39 -6.68 10.26 4.22
C LEU A 39 -5.23 9.79 4.40
N VAL A 40 -4.44 10.43 5.25
CA VAL A 40 -3.07 9.98 5.58
C VAL A 40 -3.09 8.59 6.23
N GLU A 41 -3.98 8.39 7.21
CA GLU A 41 -4.23 7.09 7.83
C GLU A 41 -4.64 6.04 6.80
N THR A 42 -5.60 6.37 5.93
CA THR A 42 -6.07 5.50 4.85
C THR A 42 -4.92 5.12 3.90
N TYR A 43 -4.06 6.08 3.54
CA TYR A 43 -2.93 5.85 2.64
C TYR A 43 -1.86 4.95 3.26
N PHE A 44 -1.57 5.12 4.56
CA PHE A 44 -0.71 4.22 5.32
C PHE A 44 -1.25 2.78 5.32
N GLN A 45 -2.55 2.62 5.62
CA GLN A 45 -3.20 1.31 5.60
C GLN A 45 -3.26 0.71 4.20
N PHE A 46 -3.42 1.53 3.16
CA PHE A 46 -3.42 1.08 1.78
C PHE A 46 -2.08 0.49 1.35
N GLY A 47 -0.94 1.05 1.78
CA GLY A 47 0.38 0.47 1.54
C GLY A 47 0.53 -0.95 2.13
N ARG A 48 0.06 -1.16 3.37
CA ARG A 48 0.02 -2.48 4.00
C ARG A 48 -0.89 -3.45 3.24
N TYR A 49 -2.09 -2.98 2.85
CA TYR A 49 -3.04 -3.75 2.06
C TYR A 49 -2.41 -4.24 0.75
N LEU A 50 -1.74 -3.36 0.01
CA LEU A 50 -1.08 -3.70 -1.24
C LEU A 50 -0.02 -4.77 -1.04
N LEU A 51 0.87 -4.62 -0.05
CA LEU A 51 1.92 -5.60 0.22
C LEU A 51 1.36 -6.97 0.62
N ILE A 52 0.32 -7.00 1.47
CA ILE A 52 -0.39 -8.25 1.82
C ILE A 52 -0.98 -8.91 0.57
N CYS A 53 -1.52 -8.13 -0.37
CA CYS A 53 -2.17 -8.68 -1.55
C CYS A 53 -1.18 -9.07 -2.67
N SER A 54 0.00 -8.46 -2.74
CA SER A 54 0.97 -8.70 -3.83
C SER A 54 2.14 -9.59 -3.45
N SER A 55 2.43 -9.81 -2.15
CA SER A 55 3.57 -10.61 -1.70
C SER A 55 3.18 -11.54 -0.54
N GLN A 56 3.36 -12.85 -0.73
CA GLN A 56 3.04 -13.88 0.25
C GLN A 56 4.07 -15.01 0.23
N PRO A 57 4.27 -15.73 1.36
CA PRO A 57 5.16 -16.88 1.42
C PRO A 57 4.91 -17.88 0.29
N GLY A 58 5.97 -18.25 -0.42
CA GLY A 58 5.92 -19.18 -1.55
C GLY A 58 5.42 -18.56 -2.86
N GLY A 59 5.10 -17.26 -2.88
CA GLY A 59 4.78 -16.49 -4.07
C GLY A 59 6.02 -15.82 -4.69
N GLN A 60 5.76 -14.93 -5.65
CA GLN A 60 6.78 -14.04 -6.20
C GLN A 60 6.80 -12.71 -5.41
N PRO A 61 7.94 -12.01 -5.35
CA PRO A 61 8.01 -10.68 -4.77
C PRO A 61 7.12 -9.67 -5.51
N ALA A 62 6.74 -8.58 -4.84
CA ALA A 62 6.04 -7.47 -5.47
C ALA A 62 6.98 -6.77 -6.47
N ASN A 63 6.57 -6.71 -7.75
CA ASN A 63 7.32 -6.01 -8.79
C ASN A 63 6.97 -4.50 -8.86
N LEU A 64 7.39 -3.78 -9.91
CA LEU A 64 7.09 -2.34 -10.07
C LEU A 64 5.60 -1.97 -10.01
N GLN A 65 4.69 -2.91 -10.31
CA GLN A 65 3.24 -2.72 -10.26
C GLN A 65 2.59 -3.71 -9.28
N GLY A 66 3.36 -4.28 -8.35
CA GLY A 66 2.92 -5.35 -7.45
C GLY A 66 2.61 -6.62 -8.23
N ILE A 67 1.31 -6.85 -8.48
CA ILE A 67 0.78 -7.93 -9.34
C ILE A 67 -0.24 -7.41 -10.36
N TRP A 68 -0.42 -6.10 -10.47
CA TRP A 68 -1.50 -5.47 -11.23
C TRP A 68 -0.97 -4.82 -12.50
N ASN A 69 -1.12 -5.50 -13.64
CA ASN A 69 -0.76 -4.98 -14.95
C ASN A 69 -1.75 -5.47 -16.02
N ASP A 70 -2.22 -4.56 -16.86
CA ASP A 70 -3.15 -4.82 -17.96
C ASP A 70 -2.48 -4.82 -19.35
N LYS A 71 -1.17 -4.53 -19.41
CA LYS A 71 -0.42 -4.36 -20.66
C LYS A 71 0.47 -5.55 -20.97
N LEU A 72 0.57 -5.91 -22.25
CA LEU A 72 1.57 -6.87 -22.72
C LEU A 72 3.01 -6.31 -22.63
N PHE A 73 3.15 -5.00 -22.84
CA PHE A 73 4.42 -4.27 -22.76
C PHE A 73 4.30 -3.14 -21.72
N PRO A 74 4.37 -3.46 -20.42
CA PRO A 74 4.25 -2.47 -19.35
C PRO A 74 5.48 -1.54 -19.28
N SER A 75 5.30 -0.38 -18.66
CA SER A 75 6.41 0.55 -18.42
C SER A 75 7.52 -0.13 -17.62
N TRP A 76 8.75 -0.04 -18.14
CA TRP A 76 9.93 -0.71 -17.56
C TRP A 76 9.73 -2.22 -17.31
N ASP A 77 8.94 -2.88 -18.16
CA ASP A 77 8.64 -4.32 -18.11
C ASP A 77 7.92 -4.78 -16.83
N SER A 78 7.43 -3.87 -16.00
CA SER A 78 6.89 -4.18 -14.67
C SER A 78 7.82 -5.10 -13.85
N LYS A 79 9.13 -5.01 -14.08
CA LYS A 79 10.10 -5.99 -13.55
C LYS A 79 10.56 -5.67 -12.14
N TYR A 80 11.56 -6.41 -11.67
CA TYR A 80 12.31 -6.10 -10.47
C TYR A 80 13.46 -5.15 -10.79
N THR A 81 13.33 -3.90 -10.38
CA THR A 81 14.41 -2.89 -10.51
C THR A 81 15.09 -2.73 -9.14
N CYS A 82 16.30 -3.26 -9.01
CA CYS A 82 17.02 -3.42 -7.73
C CYS A 82 18.08 -2.33 -7.47
N ASN A 83 17.73 -1.08 -7.76
CA ASN A 83 18.57 0.07 -7.42
C ASN A 83 17.84 1.10 -6.56
N ILE A 84 16.57 0.82 -6.20
CA ILE A 84 15.73 1.56 -5.25
C ILE A 84 14.32 0.95 -5.18
N ASN A 85 13.76 0.52 -6.31
CA ASN A 85 12.33 0.22 -6.41
C ASN A 85 11.94 -1.06 -5.67
N LEU A 86 12.68 -2.15 -5.91
CA LEU A 86 12.40 -3.40 -5.22
C LEU A 86 12.61 -3.24 -3.72
N GLU A 87 13.67 -2.56 -3.32
CA GLU A 87 13.98 -2.29 -1.92
C GLU A 87 12.84 -1.48 -1.26
N MET A 88 12.37 -0.43 -1.95
CA MET A 88 11.29 0.43 -1.47
C MET A 88 9.97 -0.32 -1.27
N ASN A 89 9.64 -1.28 -2.13
CA ASN A 89 8.45 -2.13 -1.97
C ASN A 89 8.43 -2.84 -0.61
N TYR A 90 9.61 -3.18 -0.06
CA TYR A 90 9.75 -3.94 1.17
C TYR A 90 10.15 -3.11 2.39
N TRP A 91 10.43 -1.81 2.26
CA TRP A 91 10.62 -0.93 3.44
C TRP A 91 9.49 -1.01 4.49
N PRO A 92 8.20 -1.10 4.12
CA PRO A 92 7.14 -1.22 5.13
C PRO A 92 7.00 -2.63 5.72
N SER A 93 7.67 -3.67 5.20
CA SER A 93 7.44 -5.06 5.63
C SER A 93 7.65 -5.25 7.14
N GLU A 94 8.86 -5.03 7.63
CA GLU A 94 9.24 -5.26 9.02
C GLU A 94 8.61 -4.24 9.98
N VAL A 95 8.80 -2.95 9.71
CA VAL A 95 8.34 -1.86 10.59
C VAL A 95 6.83 -1.80 10.74
N THR A 96 6.10 -2.37 9.77
CA THR A 96 4.64 -2.48 9.84
C THR A 96 4.16 -3.92 10.18
N ASN A 97 5.00 -4.76 10.79
CA ASN A 97 4.59 -6.08 11.33
C ASN A 97 4.04 -7.04 10.25
N LEU A 98 4.64 -6.99 9.06
CA LEU A 98 4.37 -7.81 7.89
C LEU A 98 5.57 -8.70 7.51
N SER A 99 6.55 -8.95 8.38
CA SER A 99 7.79 -9.74 8.14
C SER A 99 7.61 -11.10 7.43
N ARG A 100 6.41 -11.66 7.42
CA ARG A 100 6.10 -12.89 6.68
C ARG A 100 5.75 -12.66 5.21
N THR A 101 5.68 -11.43 4.72
CA THR A 101 5.41 -11.13 3.31
C THR A 101 6.68 -10.97 2.48
N GLU A 102 7.86 -11.16 3.08
CA GLU A 102 9.14 -11.28 2.38
C GLU A 102 9.24 -12.56 1.53
#